data_AF-A0A9E6WA22-F1
#
_entry.id   AF-A0A9E6WA22-F1
#
_cell.length_a   1.000
_cell.length_b   1.000
_cell.length_c   1.000
_cell.angle_alpha   90.00
_cell.angle_beta   90.00
_cell.angle_gamma   90.00
#
_symmetry.space_group_name_H-M   'P 1'
#
loop_
_entity.id
_entity.type
_entity.pdbx_description
1 polymer ?
#
loop_
_entity_poly.entity_id
_entity_poly.type
_entity_poly.pdbx_seq_one_letter_code
_entity_poly.pdbx_strand_id
1 'polypeptide(L)'
;MVDKSKIAANAADIDREIAWFREILKTRSLLNAKKETGYQSVYDIAPPYLNGSASAFAAFINEHQLDFEERFLLALALVPHVKPELLDMFLVKNDATQQIYTEFGGKHGKNHNGFIPTGETAMFILAGNNLQKRFSLQRCFDGFHKFSRENILSLEEIDKNEPMLSGSLSISQEVLDLFTMGEIRKPNFSAEFPAKLLTTKMEWADLILNNHVMLQLREIETWVTHHHKLMKEWGMERILKPGYKSLFYGPPGTGKTTTAALLGKKTNRDVYRIDLSQMVSKYIGETEKNLAKLFDRAENKEWILFFDEADALFGKRTSTRDAHDRYANQQVSYLLQRIEDFDGLVILASNQKSNIDEAFMRRFQSSINFPMPTAEERLKIWSNG
;
A
#
# COMPACT_ATOMS: atom_id res chain seq x y z
N MET A 1 12.11 3.81 -17.79
CA MET A 1 11.73 3.24 -19.10
C MET A 1 11.23 1.84 -18.80
N VAL A 2 9.99 1.49 -19.15
CA VAL A 2 9.45 0.17 -18.80
C VAL A 2 10.20 -0.91 -19.57
N ASP A 3 10.69 -1.92 -18.86
CA ASP A 3 11.44 -3.03 -19.46
C ASP A 3 10.48 -3.93 -20.26
N LYS A 4 10.57 -3.83 -21.59
CA LYS A 4 9.71 -4.59 -22.52
C LYS A 4 9.84 -6.10 -22.33
N SER A 5 10.99 -6.58 -21.84
CA SER A 5 11.21 -8.01 -21.61
C SER A 5 10.35 -8.53 -20.45
N LYS A 6 10.25 -7.75 -19.36
CA LYS A 6 9.41 -8.08 -18.19
C LYS A 6 7.93 -8.11 -18.55
N ILE A 7 7.46 -7.14 -19.34
CA ILE A 7 6.07 -7.10 -19.81
C ILE A 7 5.75 -8.38 -20.62
N ALA A 8 6.63 -8.75 -21.56
CA ALA A 8 6.42 -9.93 -22.40
C ALA A 8 6.38 -11.23 -21.58
N ALA A 9 7.27 -11.37 -20.60
CA ALA A 9 7.27 -12.53 -19.69
C ALA A 9 5.98 -12.60 -18.86
N ASN A 10 5.53 -11.48 -18.29
CA ASN A 10 4.26 -11.42 -17.57
C ASN A 10 3.06 -11.78 -18.46
N ALA A 11 3.00 -11.20 -19.66
CA ALA A 11 1.90 -11.45 -20.59
C ALA A 11 1.77 -12.95 -20.94
N ALA A 12 2.90 -13.63 -21.18
CA ALA A 12 2.91 -15.06 -21.48
C ALA A 12 2.36 -15.91 -20.31
N ASP A 13 2.71 -15.58 -19.07
CA ASP A 13 2.26 -16.34 -17.90
C ASP A 13 0.81 -16.04 -17.55
N ILE A 14 0.40 -14.77 -17.66
CA ILE A 14 -0.99 -14.36 -17.49
C ILE A 14 -1.87 -15.02 -18.56
N ASP A 15 -1.42 -15.14 -19.80
CA ASP A 15 -2.16 -15.84 -20.85
C ASP A 15 -2.38 -17.33 -20.52
N ARG A 16 -1.37 -18.00 -19.94
CA ARG A 16 -1.50 -19.38 -19.45
C ARG A 16 -2.49 -19.46 -18.29
N GLU A 17 -2.43 -18.53 -17.34
CA GLU A 17 -3.38 -18.46 -16.22
C GLU A 17 -4.81 -18.23 -16.70
N ILE A 18 -4.99 -17.31 -17.65
CA ILE A 18 -6.29 -17.00 -18.23
C ILE A 18 -6.85 -18.18 -19.03
N ALA A 19 -6.01 -18.96 -19.71
CA ALA A 19 -6.45 -20.17 -20.39
C ALA A 19 -7.04 -21.19 -19.39
N TRP A 20 -6.37 -21.39 -18.25
CA TRP A 20 -6.86 -22.22 -17.15
C TRP A 20 -8.15 -21.67 -16.54
N PHE A 21 -8.19 -20.37 -16.23
CA PHE A 21 -9.36 -19.67 -15.73
C PHE A 21 -10.57 -19.82 -16.66
N ARG A 22 -10.37 -19.65 -17.97
CA ARG A 22 -11.43 -19.81 -18.99
C ARG A 22 -12.01 -21.22 -18.98
N GLU A 23 -11.18 -22.24 -18.80
CA GLU A 23 -11.63 -23.63 -18.75
C GLU A 23 -12.46 -23.91 -17.48
N ILE A 24 -12.10 -23.29 -16.36
CA ILE A 24 -12.91 -23.29 -15.13
C ILE A 24 -14.28 -22.66 -15.38
N LEU A 25 -14.34 -21.48 -16.03
CA LEU A 25 -15.61 -20.80 -16.32
C LEU A 25 -16.53 -21.67 -17.17
N LYS A 26 -16.00 -22.26 -18.25
CA LYS A 26 -16.75 -23.16 -19.13
C LYS A 26 -17.26 -24.37 -18.38
N THR A 27 -16.40 -25.00 -17.58
CA THR A 27 -16.75 -26.19 -16.80
C THR A 27 -17.85 -25.88 -15.79
N ARG A 28 -17.76 -24.75 -15.07
CA ARG A 28 -18.84 -24.32 -14.17
C ARG A 28 -20.16 -24.11 -14.91
N SER A 29 -20.13 -23.45 -16.06
CA SER A 29 -21.33 -23.20 -16.87
C SER A 29 -22.00 -24.51 -17.30
N LEU A 30 -21.22 -25.48 -17.78
CA LEU A 30 -21.73 -26.81 -18.17
C LEU A 30 -22.29 -27.59 -16.98
N LEU A 31 -21.59 -27.60 -15.84
CA LEU A 31 -22.05 -28.25 -14.61
C LEU A 31 -23.37 -27.63 -14.10
N ASN A 32 -23.50 -26.30 -14.14
CA ASN A 32 -24.74 -25.62 -13.72
C ASN A 32 -25.91 -25.95 -14.67
N ALA A 33 -25.63 -25.99 -15.98
CA ALA A 33 -26.61 -26.36 -17.00
C ALA A 33 -26.92 -27.88 -17.06
N LYS A 34 -26.29 -28.70 -16.20
CA LYS A 34 -26.35 -30.17 -16.22
C LYS A 34 -26.04 -30.77 -17.60
N LYS A 35 -25.11 -30.14 -18.34
CA LYS A 35 -24.62 -30.61 -19.64
C LYS A 35 -23.37 -31.48 -19.46
N GLU A 36 -23.07 -32.31 -20.46
CA GLU A 36 -21.84 -33.09 -20.46
C GLU A 36 -20.60 -32.19 -20.45
N THR A 37 -19.61 -32.59 -19.66
CA THR A 37 -18.31 -31.93 -19.48
C THR A 37 -17.27 -33.01 -19.23
N GLY A 38 -16.01 -32.74 -19.59
CA GLY A 38 -14.89 -33.64 -19.32
C GLY A 38 -14.48 -33.71 -17.84
N TYR A 39 -15.08 -32.88 -16.98
CA TYR A 39 -14.71 -32.72 -15.57
C TYR A 39 -15.91 -32.85 -14.65
N GLN A 40 -15.73 -33.49 -13.49
CA GLN A 40 -16.78 -33.60 -12.46
C GLN A 40 -16.78 -32.38 -11.53
N SER A 41 -15.63 -31.72 -11.43
CA SER A 41 -15.42 -30.54 -10.62
C SER A 41 -14.54 -29.53 -11.34
N VAL A 42 -14.72 -28.25 -11.04
CA VAL A 42 -13.76 -27.21 -11.49
C VAL A 42 -12.35 -27.45 -10.94
N TYR A 43 -12.24 -28.19 -9.83
CA TYR A 43 -11.00 -28.57 -9.17
C TYR A 43 -10.23 -29.68 -9.89
N ASP A 44 -10.84 -30.35 -10.86
CA ASP A 44 -10.16 -31.37 -11.67
C ASP A 44 -9.22 -30.72 -12.72
N ILE A 45 -9.33 -29.40 -12.90
CA ILE A 45 -8.58 -28.62 -13.88
C ILE A 45 -7.30 -28.10 -13.22
N ALA A 46 -6.18 -28.77 -13.47
CA ALA A 46 -4.91 -28.39 -12.86
C ALA A 46 -4.46 -26.97 -13.29
N PRO A 47 -4.01 -26.12 -12.34
CA PRO A 47 -3.47 -24.81 -12.67
C PRO A 47 -2.13 -24.94 -13.41
N PRO A 48 -1.77 -23.96 -14.26
CA PRO A 48 -0.55 -24.04 -15.04
C PRO A 48 0.67 -23.96 -14.12
N TYR A 49 1.72 -24.70 -14.49
CA TYR A 49 3.00 -24.68 -13.80
C TYR A 49 3.81 -23.45 -14.22
N LEU A 50 4.14 -22.59 -13.25
CA LEU A 50 4.79 -21.30 -13.48
C LEU A 50 6.22 -21.23 -12.89
N ASN A 51 6.70 -22.28 -12.21
CA ASN A 51 8.04 -22.24 -11.62
C ASN A 51 9.13 -22.13 -12.69
N GLY A 52 10.14 -21.32 -12.39
CA GLY A 52 11.27 -21.06 -13.30
C GLY A 52 11.01 -19.97 -14.34
N SER A 53 9.81 -19.37 -14.37
CA SER A 53 9.58 -18.17 -15.16
C SER A 53 10.27 -16.95 -14.55
N ALA A 54 10.77 -16.05 -15.41
CA ALA A 54 11.33 -14.77 -15.01
C ALA A 54 10.25 -13.69 -14.81
N SER A 55 8.96 -14.04 -14.97
CA SER A 55 7.88 -13.08 -14.83
C SER A 55 7.63 -12.69 -13.37
N ALA A 56 7.28 -11.43 -13.16
CA ALA A 56 6.88 -10.94 -11.85
C ALA A 56 5.57 -11.60 -11.38
N PHE A 57 4.68 -11.97 -12.32
CA PHE A 57 3.45 -12.69 -12.02
C PHE A 57 3.72 -14.09 -11.43
N ALA A 58 4.60 -14.87 -12.04
CA ALA A 58 4.99 -16.18 -11.54
C ALA A 58 5.75 -16.09 -10.22
N ALA A 59 6.67 -15.12 -10.09
CA ALA A 59 7.36 -14.85 -8.84
C ALA A 59 6.37 -14.54 -7.70
N PHE A 60 5.36 -13.70 -7.98
CA PHE A 60 4.33 -13.35 -7.02
C PHE A 60 3.52 -14.56 -6.54
N ILE A 61 3.06 -15.42 -7.46
CA ILE A 61 2.33 -16.66 -7.11
C ILE A 61 3.18 -17.55 -6.21
N ASN A 62 4.47 -17.68 -6.50
CA ASN A 62 5.38 -18.56 -5.78
C ASN A 62 5.75 -18.01 -4.39
N GLU A 63 6.02 -16.71 -4.30
CA GLU A 63 6.35 -16.03 -3.05
C GLU A 63 5.20 -16.11 -2.03
N HIS A 64 3.96 -15.89 -2.50
CA HIS A 64 2.77 -15.91 -1.65
C HIS A 64 2.16 -17.32 -1.49
N GLN A 65 2.78 -18.32 -2.13
CA GLN A 65 2.33 -19.72 -2.16
C GLN A 65 0.83 -19.84 -2.43
N LEU A 66 0.37 -19.21 -3.51
CA LEU A 66 -1.07 -19.15 -3.81
C LEU A 66 -1.62 -20.52 -4.20
N ASP A 67 -2.69 -20.94 -3.53
CA ASP A 67 -3.41 -22.17 -3.82
C ASP A 67 -4.37 -22.02 -5.01
N PHE A 68 -5.17 -23.07 -5.26
CA PHE A 68 -6.11 -23.10 -6.40
C PHE A 68 -7.12 -21.94 -6.33
N GLU A 69 -7.79 -21.78 -5.19
CA GLU A 69 -8.83 -20.77 -5.02
C GLU A 69 -8.26 -19.36 -5.02
N GLU A 70 -7.11 -19.16 -4.41
CA GLU A 70 -6.42 -17.88 -4.39
C GLU A 70 -5.95 -17.45 -5.79
N ARG A 71 -5.40 -18.38 -6.57
CA ARG A 71 -5.04 -18.11 -7.97
C ARG A 71 -6.26 -17.82 -8.82
N PHE A 72 -7.36 -18.55 -8.60
CA PHE A 72 -8.61 -18.27 -9.30
C PHE A 72 -9.17 -16.88 -8.96
N LEU A 73 -9.18 -16.51 -7.67
CA LEU A 73 -9.64 -15.19 -7.21
C LEU A 73 -8.78 -14.06 -7.79
N LEU A 74 -7.47 -14.26 -7.84
CA LEU A 74 -6.53 -13.33 -8.45
C LEU A 74 -6.80 -13.15 -9.95
N ALA A 75 -7.01 -14.26 -10.67
CA ALA A 75 -7.37 -14.22 -12.09
C ALA A 75 -8.73 -13.54 -12.32
N LEU A 76 -9.74 -13.85 -11.50
CA LEU A 76 -11.08 -13.25 -11.57
C LEU A 76 -11.01 -11.72 -11.41
N ALA A 77 -10.20 -11.23 -10.47
CA ALA A 77 -10.00 -9.80 -10.25
C ALA A 77 -9.16 -9.12 -11.35
N LEU A 78 -8.23 -9.86 -11.98
CA LEU A 78 -7.35 -9.35 -13.04
C LEU A 78 -8.05 -9.24 -14.40
N VAL A 79 -8.90 -10.22 -14.75
CA VAL A 79 -9.54 -10.35 -16.06
C VAL A 79 -10.27 -9.09 -16.55
N PRO A 80 -11.04 -8.35 -15.72
CA PRO A 80 -11.67 -7.09 -16.13
C PRO A 80 -10.70 -6.04 -16.71
N HIS A 81 -9.43 -6.09 -16.31
CA HIS A 81 -8.40 -5.15 -16.74
C HIS A 81 -7.64 -5.59 -18.01
N VAL A 82 -7.59 -6.89 -18.30
CA VAL A 82 -6.74 -7.45 -19.36
C VAL A 82 -7.50 -8.14 -20.49
N LYS A 83 -8.62 -8.83 -20.19
CA LYS A 83 -9.48 -9.54 -21.15
C LYS A 83 -10.95 -9.54 -20.68
N PRO A 84 -11.59 -8.37 -20.56
CA PRO A 84 -12.92 -8.23 -19.96
C PRO A 84 -14.00 -9.07 -20.64
N GLU A 85 -13.88 -9.33 -21.95
CA GLU A 85 -14.82 -10.11 -22.75
C GLU A 85 -15.01 -11.56 -22.25
N LEU A 86 -14.10 -12.07 -21.42
CA LEU A 86 -14.23 -13.40 -20.81
C LEU A 86 -15.37 -13.51 -19.80
N LEU A 87 -15.77 -12.39 -19.21
CA LEU A 87 -16.84 -12.37 -18.21
C LEU A 87 -18.20 -12.04 -18.82
N ASP A 88 -18.29 -11.74 -20.12
CA ASP A 88 -19.54 -11.43 -20.81
C ASP A 88 -20.54 -12.60 -20.75
N MET A 89 -20.07 -13.82 -20.54
CA MET A 89 -20.94 -14.99 -20.33
C MET A 89 -21.84 -14.87 -19.09
N PHE A 90 -21.54 -13.97 -18.15
CA PHE A 90 -22.36 -13.69 -16.98
C PHE A 90 -23.38 -12.57 -17.21
N LEU A 91 -23.35 -11.90 -18.37
CA LEU A 91 -24.32 -10.87 -18.76
C LEU A 91 -25.60 -11.44 -19.38
N VAL A 92 -25.72 -12.78 -19.43
CA VAL A 92 -26.92 -13.44 -19.94
C VAL A 92 -28.10 -13.12 -19.03
N LYS A 93 -29.14 -12.53 -19.63
CA LYS A 93 -30.39 -12.22 -18.95
C LYS A 93 -31.28 -13.45 -18.92
N ASN A 94 -32.00 -13.60 -17.81
CA ASN A 94 -33.07 -14.57 -17.69
C ASN A 94 -34.26 -14.12 -18.55
N ASP A 95 -34.76 -15.01 -19.41
CA ASP A 95 -35.84 -14.70 -20.36
C ASP A 95 -37.12 -14.22 -19.66
N ALA A 96 -37.42 -14.71 -18.45
CA ALA A 96 -38.63 -14.38 -17.72
C ALA A 96 -38.53 -13.05 -16.94
N THR A 97 -37.38 -12.76 -16.33
CA THR A 97 -37.22 -11.56 -15.48
C THR A 97 -36.53 -10.40 -16.19
N GLN A 98 -35.89 -10.66 -17.34
CA GLN A 98 -34.99 -9.74 -18.04
C GLN A 98 -33.83 -9.21 -17.17
N GLN A 99 -33.61 -9.83 -16.02
CA GLN A 99 -32.51 -9.55 -15.10
C GLN A 99 -31.39 -10.58 -15.29
N ILE A 100 -30.18 -10.21 -14.91
CA ILE A 100 -29.07 -11.16 -14.81
C ILE A 100 -29.41 -12.18 -13.71
N TYR A 101 -28.98 -13.43 -13.89
CA TYR A 101 -29.16 -14.46 -12.87
C TYR A 101 -28.47 -14.04 -11.57
N THR A 102 -29.24 -13.94 -10.48
CA THR A 102 -28.75 -13.51 -9.16
C THR A 102 -27.56 -14.34 -8.69
N GLU A 103 -27.56 -15.63 -9.02
CA GLU A 103 -26.49 -16.56 -8.67
C GLU A 103 -25.14 -16.23 -9.30
N PHE A 104 -25.07 -15.45 -10.39
CA PHE A 104 -23.80 -15.03 -10.99
C PHE A 104 -23.17 -13.84 -10.25
N GLY A 105 -23.96 -13.10 -9.48
CA GLY A 105 -23.55 -11.83 -8.90
C GLY A 105 -23.13 -10.82 -9.97
N GLY A 106 -22.11 -10.03 -9.64
CA GLY A 106 -21.54 -9.03 -10.53
C GLY A 106 -22.25 -7.68 -10.50
N LYS A 107 -21.53 -6.64 -10.92
CA LYS A 107 -22.05 -5.29 -11.12
C LYS A 107 -21.75 -4.81 -12.54
N HIS A 108 -22.63 -3.95 -13.05
CA HIS A 108 -22.31 -3.12 -14.21
C HIS A 108 -21.48 -1.92 -13.76
N GLY A 109 -20.35 -1.69 -14.42
CA GLY A 109 -19.56 -0.50 -14.17
C GLY A 109 -20.26 0.76 -14.65
N LYS A 110 -20.10 1.87 -13.92
CA LYS A 110 -20.64 3.17 -14.35
C LYS A 110 -20.00 3.68 -15.66
N ASN A 111 -18.70 3.42 -15.81
CA ASN A 111 -17.89 3.82 -16.97
C ASN A 111 -17.26 2.61 -17.69
N HIS A 112 -17.55 1.39 -17.22
CA HIS A 112 -17.00 0.15 -17.76
C HIS A 112 -18.15 -0.67 -18.33
N ASN A 113 -18.13 -0.91 -19.64
CA ASN A 113 -19.19 -1.62 -20.36
C ASN A 113 -19.17 -3.14 -20.12
N GLY A 114 -18.16 -3.68 -19.44
CA GLY A 114 -18.04 -5.09 -19.12
C GLY A 114 -18.63 -5.46 -17.75
N PHE A 115 -18.48 -6.74 -17.41
CA PHE A 115 -18.92 -7.32 -16.15
C PHE A 115 -17.85 -7.15 -15.06
N ILE A 116 -18.22 -6.54 -13.93
CA ILE A 116 -17.35 -6.44 -12.75
C ILE A 116 -17.72 -7.57 -11.80
N PRO A 117 -16.82 -8.53 -11.52
CA PRO A 117 -17.13 -9.65 -10.65
C PRO A 117 -17.31 -9.21 -9.19
N THR A 118 -18.17 -9.92 -8.46
CA THR A 118 -18.36 -9.74 -7.02
C THR A 118 -17.90 -10.97 -6.25
N GLY A 119 -17.95 -10.91 -4.92
CA GLY A 119 -17.76 -12.08 -4.06
C GLY A 119 -18.73 -13.22 -4.42
N GLU A 120 -19.96 -12.91 -4.81
CA GLU A 120 -20.95 -13.91 -5.23
C GLU A 120 -20.54 -14.57 -6.56
N THR A 121 -19.96 -13.82 -7.49
CA THR A 121 -19.38 -14.39 -8.72
C THR A 121 -18.30 -15.43 -8.38
N ALA A 122 -17.41 -15.12 -7.44
CA ALA A 122 -16.39 -16.08 -7.01
C ALA A 122 -17.01 -17.34 -6.37
N MET A 123 -18.01 -17.16 -5.50
CA MET A 123 -18.71 -18.27 -4.84
C MET A 123 -19.43 -19.17 -5.85
N PHE A 124 -20.12 -18.57 -6.83
CA PHE A 124 -20.77 -19.31 -7.90
C PHE A 124 -19.80 -20.22 -8.64
N ILE A 125 -18.63 -19.67 -9.00
CA ILE A 125 -17.66 -20.40 -9.83
C ILE A 125 -16.91 -21.48 -9.05
N LEU A 126 -16.48 -21.20 -7.83
CA LEU A 126 -15.70 -22.16 -7.04
C LEU A 126 -16.60 -23.17 -6.30
N ALA A 127 -17.62 -22.68 -5.60
CA ALA A 127 -18.46 -23.53 -4.75
C ALA A 127 -19.69 -24.09 -5.47
N GLY A 128 -20.24 -23.39 -6.46
CA GLY A 128 -21.54 -23.74 -7.05
C GLY A 128 -22.59 -23.89 -5.94
N ASN A 129 -23.33 -25.00 -5.94
CA ASN A 129 -24.35 -25.27 -4.91
C ASN A 129 -23.81 -25.88 -3.60
N ASN A 130 -22.49 -26.06 -3.45
CA ASN A 130 -21.91 -26.61 -2.23
C ASN A 130 -21.78 -25.54 -1.14
N LEU A 131 -22.69 -25.58 -0.17
CA LEU A 131 -22.76 -24.59 0.90
C LEU A 131 -21.54 -24.64 1.85
N GLN A 132 -21.00 -25.83 2.12
CA GLN A 132 -19.81 -25.97 2.95
C GLN A 132 -18.60 -25.28 2.31
N LYS A 133 -18.42 -25.45 0.99
CA LYS A 133 -17.36 -24.75 0.24
C LYS A 133 -17.58 -23.24 0.22
N ARG A 134 -18.83 -22.77 0.08
CA ARG A 134 -19.13 -21.33 0.17
C ARG A 134 -18.63 -20.74 1.50
N PHE A 135 -18.93 -21.40 2.62
CA PHE A 135 -18.51 -20.91 3.94
C PHE A 135 -16.99 -20.95 4.14
N SER A 136 -16.30 -21.96 3.62
CA SER A 136 -14.84 -22.00 3.73
C SER A 136 -14.17 -20.89 2.90
N LEU A 137 -14.69 -20.59 1.71
CA LEU A 137 -14.10 -19.62 0.79
C LEU A 137 -14.36 -18.16 1.18
N GLN A 138 -15.40 -17.89 1.97
CA GLN A 138 -15.62 -16.54 2.52
C GLN A 138 -14.41 -16.04 3.30
N ARG A 139 -13.63 -16.94 3.91
CA ARG A 139 -12.41 -16.59 4.66
C ARG A 139 -11.32 -15.93 3.82
N CYS A 140 -11.34 -16.11 2.49
CA CYS A 140 -10.40 -15.42 1.60
C CYS A 140 -10.60 -13.90 1.56
N PHE A 141 -11.78 -13.42 2.00
CA PHE A 141 -12.15 -12.01 2.07
C PHE A 141 -12.09 -11.43 3.50
N ASP A 142 -11.70 -12.23 4.49
CA ASP A 142 -11.53 -11.75 5.86
C ASP A 142 -10.31 -10.83 5.97
N GLY A 143 -10.35 -9.85 6.88
CA GLY A 143 -9.25 -8.91 7.12
C GLY A 143 -7.92 -9.57 7.52
N PHE A 144 -7.96 -10.81 8.02
CA PHE A 144 -6.78 -11.58 8.41
C PHE A 144 -6.17 -12.40 7.26
N HIS A 145 -6.88 -12.52 6.14
CA HIS A 145 -6.36 -13.23 4.97
C HIS A 145 -5.22 -12.46 4.33
N LYS A 146 -4.25 -13.17 3.71
CA LYS A 146 -3.09 -12.54 3.05
C LYS A 146 -3.51 -11.50 2.00
N PHE A 147 -4.62 -11.73 1.31
CA PHE A 147 -5.17 -10.76 0.36
C PHE A 147 -5.47 -9.40 0.97
N SER A 148 -6.10 -9.38 2.15
CA SER A 148 -6.39 -8.12 2.85
C SER A 148 -5.16 -7.56 3.55
N ARG A 149 -4.38 -8.42 4.23
CA ARG A 149 -3.20 -8.01 5.00
C ARG A 149 -2.12 -7.38 4.12
N GLU A 150 -1.94 -7.90 2.91
CA GLU A 150 -0.90 -7.44 1.98
C GLU A 150 -1.47 -6.56 0.87
N ASN A 151 -2.74 -6.17 0.97
CA ASN A 151 -3.43 -5.30 0.03
C ASN A 151 -3.33 -5.80 -1.43
N ILE A 152 -3.64 -7.08 -1.64
CA ILE A 152 -3.60 -7.75 -2.94
C ILE A 152 -4.97 -7.69 -3.61
N LEU A 153 -5.99 -8.21 -2.92
CA LEU A 153 -7.39 -8.21 -3.36
C LEU A 153 -8.26 -7.65 -2.24
N SER A 154 -9.33 -6.97 -2.62
CA SER A 154 -10.34 -6.50 -1.67
C SER A 154 -11.73 -6.63 -2.25
N LEU A 155 -12.69 -6.80 -1.35
CA LEU A 155 -14.11 -6.74 -1.64
C LEU A 155 -14.61 -5.35 -1.25
N GLU A 156 -15.31 -4.68 -2.15
CA GLU A 156 -15.91 -3.37 -1.89
C GLU A 156 -16.82 -3.43 -0.65
N GLU A 157 -16.58 -2.54 0.32
CA GLU A 157 -17.49 -2.37 1.46
C GLU A 157 -18.82 -1.81 0.98
N ILE A 158 -19.88 -2.55 1.24
CA ILE A 158 -21.26 -2.22 0.90
C ILE A 158 -22.04 -1.81 2.15
N ASP A 159 -23.23 -1.24 1.95
CA ASP A 159 -24.11 -0.85 3.04
C ASP A 159 -24.43 -2.02 3.97
N LYS A 160 -24.58 -1.74 5.28
CA LYS A 160 -24.79 -2.76 6.32
C LYS A 160 -26.01 -3.68 6.11
N ASN A 161 -26.93 -3.29 5.23
CA ASN A 161 -28.13 -4.04 4.91
C ASN A 161 -27.97 -4.95 3.69
N GLU A 162 -26.82 -4.92 3.03
CA GLU A 162 -26.53 -5.75 1.86
C GLU A 162 -25.65 -6.97 2.22
N PRO A 163 -25.81 -8.11 1.53
CA PRO A 163 -24.95 -9.28 1.76
C PRO A 163 -23.51 -8.98 1.35
N MET A 164 -22.54 -9.20 2.24
CA MET A 164 -21.11 -8.90 2.04
C MET A 164 -20.59 -9.28 0.63
N LEU A 165 -20.98 -10.45 0.11
CA LEU A 165 -20.55 -10.98 -1.19
C LEU A 165 -21.06 -10.18 -2.41
N SER A 166 -21.97 -9.23 -2.22
CA SER A 166 -22.39 -8.27 -3.25
C SER A 166 -21.35 -7.21 -3.54
N GLY A 167 -20.31 -7.05 -2.70
CA GLY A 167 -19.20 -6.16 -2.96
C GLY A 167 -18.43 -6.54 -4.23
N SER A 168 -17.98 -5.53 -4.99
CA SER A 168 -17.14 -5.75 -6.17
C SER A 168 -15.78 -6.30 -5.76
N LEU A 169 -15.31 -7.35 -6.44
CA LEU A 169 -13.97 -7.88 -6.26
C LEU A 169 -12.98 -7.02 -7.06
N SER A 170 -11.96 -6.50 -6.38
CA SER A 170 -10.96 -5.65 -7.01
C SER A 170 -9.53 -6.08 -6.67
N ILE A 171 -8.63 -5.93 -7.64
CA ILE A 171 -7.18 -6.09 -7.46
C ILE A 171 -6.57 -4.72 -7.14
N SER A 172 -5.58 -4.69 -6.25
CA SER A 172 -4.92 -3.43 -5.93
C SER A 172 -4.11 -2.91 -7.12
N GLN A 173 -4.01 -1.59 -7.23
CA GLN A 173 -3.28 -0.95 -8.33
C GLN A 173 -1.80 -1.37 -8.37
N GLU A 174 -1.18 -1.61 -7.21
CA GLU A 174 0.21 -2.05 -7.13
C GLU A 174 0.42 -3.42 -7.77
N VAL A 175 -0.46 -4.38 -7.46
CA VAL A 175 -0.40 -5.72 -8.02
C VAL A 175 -0.76 -5.70 -9.51
N LEU A 176 -1.73 -4.88 -9.89
CA LEU A 176 -2.08 -4.68 -11.30
C LEU A 176 -0.91 -4.10 -12.11
N ASP A 177 -0.20 -3.09 -11.57
CA ASP A 177 0.99 -2.52 -12.20
C ASP A 177 2.13 -3.54 -12.27
N LEU A 178 2.35 -4.31 -11.20
CA LEU A 178 3.34 -5.39 -11.18
C LEU A 178 3.06 -6.41 -12.29
N PHE A 179 1.80 -6.80 -12.48
CA PHE A 179 1.41 -7.81 -13.47
C PHE A 179 1.41 -7.27 -14.90
N THR A 180 0.98 -6.02 -15.11
CA THR A 180 0.88 -5.45 -16.46
C THR A 180 2.17 -4.77 -16.93
N MET A 181 2.97 -4.23 -16.02
CA MET A 181 4.19 -3.46 -16.34
C MET A 181 5.48 -4.13 -15.87
N GLY A 182 5.39 -5.15 -15.00
CA GLY A 182 6.55 -5.85 -14.45
C GLY A 182 7.21 -5.15 -13.27
N GLU A 183 6.68 -4.00 -12.83
CA GLU A 183 7.24 -3.18 -11.75
C GLU A 183 6.11 -2.49 -10.97
N ILE A 184 6.25 -2.41 -9.65
CA ILE A 184 5.31 -1.65 -8.80
C ILE A 184 5.60 -0.16 -9.01
N ARG A 185 4.57 0.61 -9.40
CA ARG A 185 4.69 2.07 -9.42
C ARG A 185 4.72 2.60 -7.99
N LYS A 186 5.76 3.36 -7.68
CA LYS A 186 5.81 4.15 -6.45
C LYS A 186 4.77 5.28 -6.56
N PRO A 187 3.80 5.39 -5.64
CA PRO A 187 2.76 6.40 -5.72
C PRO A 187 3.35 7.81 -5.76
N ASN A 188 2.78 8.65 -6.62
CA ASN A 188 3.05 10.08 -6.67
C ASN A 188 1.96 10.84 -5.92
N PHE A 189 2.26 12.09 -5.57
CA PHE A 189 1.31 12.97 -4.89
C PHE A 189 0.00 13.12 -5.66
N SER A 190 -1.11 12.87 -4.98
CA SER A 190 -2.47 13.05 -5.48
C SER A 190 -3.41 13.46 -4.34
N ALA A 191 -4.67 13.77 -4.64
CA ALA A 191 -5.68 14.02 -3.60
C ALA A 191 -5.87 12.81 -2.66
N GLU A 192 -5.72 11.59 -3.19
CA GLU A 192 -5.85 10.34 -2.43
C GLU A 192 -4.55 9.92 -1.73
N PHE A 193 -3.40 10.47 -2.14
CA PHE A 193 -2.08 10.14 -1.61
C PHE A 193 -1.28 11.42 -1.35
N PRO A 194 -1.37 12.00 -0.13
CA PRO A 194 -0.82 13.32 0.19
C PRO A 194 0.69 13.27 0.50
N ALA A 195 1.46 12.48 -0.24
CA ALA A 195 2.90 12.34 -0.04
C ALA A 195 3.67 12.30 -1.37
N LYS A 196 4.92 12.80 -1.35
CA LYS A 196 5.84 12.83 -2.48
C LYS A 196 7.04 11.95 -2.20
N LEU A 197 7.37 11.04 -3.10
CA LEU A 197 8.62 10.28 -3.01
C LEU A 197 9.82 11.23 -3.08
N LEU A 198 10.67 11.19 -2.07
CA LEU A 198 11.96 11.87 -2.08
C LEU A 198 12.97 11.03 -2.84
N THR A 199 13.60 11.64 -3.83
CA THR A 199 14.70 11.02 -4.59
C THR A 199 15.89 11.97 -4.59
N THR A 200 17.09 11.40 -4.61
CA THR A 200 18.33 12.16 -4.72
C THR A 200 19.32 11.41 -5.60
N LYS A 201 20.10 12.17 -6.36
CA LYS A 201 21.23 11.62 -7.14
C LYS A 201 22.49 11.47 -6.30
N MET A 202 22.55 12.11 -5.14
CA MET A 202 23.69 12.05 -4.22
C MET A 202 23.84 10.65 -3.62
N GLU A 203 25.06 10.33 -3.22
CA GLU A 203 25.42 9.18 -2.40
C GLU A 203 25.67 9.60 -0.95
N TRP A 204 25.68 8.61 -0.04
CA TRP A 204 25.94 8.86 1.38
C TRP A 204 27.29 9.53 1.64
N ALA A 205 28.29 9.26 0.79
CA ALA A 205 29.61 9.87 0.86
C ALA A 205 29.63 11.36 0.50
N ASP A 206 28.62 11.84 -0.24
CA ASP A 206 28.50 13.24 -0.65
C ASP A 206 27.90 14.10 0.48
N LEU A 207 27.34 13.47 1.51
CA LEU A 207 26.75 14.17 2.64
C LEU A 207 27.81 14.72 3.59
N ILE A 208 27.98 16.04 3.56
CA ILE A 208 28.92 16.74 4.44
C ILE A 208 28.12 17.41 5.55
N LEU A 209 28.22 16.83 6.74
CA LEU A 209 27.63 17.37 7.97
C LEU A 209 28.67 17.29 9.10
N ASN A 210 28.42 18.03 10.17
CA ASN A 210 29.25 17.97 11.36
C ASN A 210 29.30 16.54 11.93
N ASN A 211 30.44 16.15 12.49
CA ASN A 211 30.65 14.81 13.07
C ASN A 211 29.58 14.41 14.09
N HIS A 212 29.11 15.35 14.92
CA HIS A 212 28.05 15.07 15.90
C HIS A 212 26.74 14.66 15.21
N VAL A 213 26.36 15.38 14.15
CA VAL A 213 25.16 15.08 13.35
C VAL A 213 25.32 13.71 12.67
N MET A 214 26.50 13.44 12.09
CA MET A 214 26.79 12.15 11.46
C MET A 214 26.71 10.98 12.43
N LEU A 215 27.16 11.14 13.68
CA LEU A 215 27.04 10.11 14.71
C LEU A 215 25.58 9.82 15.05
N GLN A 216 24.76 10.86 15.26
CA GLN A 216 23.33 10.69 15.53
C GLN A 216 22.59 10.04 14.34
N LEU A 217 22.97 10.37 13.09
CA LEU A 217 22.38 9.74 11.91
C LEU A 217 22.73 8.25 11.81
N ARG A 218 23.94 7.85 12.22
CA ARG A 218 24.33 6.43 12.28
C ARG A 218 23.51 5.65 13.30
N GLU A 219 23.08 6.26 14.40
CA GLU A 219 22.18 5.63 15.37
C GLU A 219 20.83 5.31 14.71
N ILE A 220 20.29 6.25 13.93
CA ILE A 220 19.04 6.04 13.18
C ILE A 220 19.23 4.93 12.13
N GLU A 221 20.31 4.96 11.36
CA GLU A 221 20.66 3.92 10.38
C GLU A 221 20.75 2.53 11.04
N THR A 222 21.41 2.45 12.20
CA THR A 222 21.56 1.22 12.98
C THR A 222 20.20 0.70 13.43
N TRP A 223 19.34 1.57 13.96
CA TRP A 223 17.99 1.20 14.35
C TRP A 223 17.21 0.67 13.14
N VAL A 224 17.17 1.42 12.03
CA VAL A 224 16.48 1.01 10.80
C VAL A 224 16.90 -0.39 10.36
N THR A 225 18.21 -0.65 10.32
CA THR A 225 18.78 -1.91 9.82
C THR A 225 18.51 -3.09 10.75
N HIS A 226 18.41 -2.85 12.06
CA HIS A 226 18.37 -3.93 13.07
C HIS A 226 17.09 -3.98 13.90
N HIS A 227 16.11 -3.11 13.66
CA HIS A 227 14.89 -3.01 14.48
C HIS A 227 14.11 -4.33 14.54
N HIS A 228 13.96 -5.05 13.44
CA HIS A 228 13.23 -6.33 13.41
C HIS A 228 13.88 -7.37 14.34
N LYS A 229 15.20 -7.48 14.29
CA LYS A 229 15.98 -8.33 15.20
C LYS A 229 15.84 -7.88 16.65
N LEU A 230 15.92 -6.58 16.92
CA LEU A 230 15.77 -6.02 18.26
C LEU A 230 14.40 -6.32 18.86
N MET A 231 13.33 -6.12 18.08
CA MET A 231 11.96 -6.26 18.55
C MET A 231 11.55 -7.73 18.66
N LYS A 232 11.76 -8.52 17.60
CA LYS A 232 11.28 -9.91 17.50
C LYS A 232 12.24 -10.93 18.10
N GLU A 233 13.51 -10.93 17.68
CA GLU A 233 14.47 -11.96 18.14
C GLU A 233 14.87 -11.74 19.60
N TRP A 234 15.05 -10.47 20.02
CA TRP A 234 15.45 -10.15 21.40
C TRP A 234 14.26 -9.88 22.32
N GLY A 235 13.03 -9.92 21.81
CA GLY A 235 11.80 -9.79 22.60
C GLY A 235 11.61 -8.42 23.24
N MET A 236 12.21 -7.36 22.67
CA MET A 236 12.15 -6.00 23.24
C MET A 236 10.78 -5.33 23.09
N GLU A 237 9.83 -5.94 22.36
CA GLU A 237 8.44 -5.48 22.21
C GLU A 237 7.73 -5.21 23.54
N ARG A 238 8.13 -5.89 24.63
CA ARG A 238 7.53 -5.73 25.96
C ARG A 238 8.04 -4.48 26.70
N ILE A 239 9.14 -3.89 26.24
CA ILE A 239 9.88 -2.82 26.93
C ILE A 239 9.92 -1.55 26.08
N LEU A 240 10.10 -1.70 24.77
CA LEU A 240 10.20 -0.59 23.82
C LEU A 240 8.92 -0.46 23.01
N LYS A 241 8.49 0.78 22.79
CA LYS A 241 7.43 1.05 21.83
C LYS A 241 7.95 0.82 20.40
N PRO A 242 7.11 0.29 19.50
CA PRO A 242 7.43 0.17 18.08
C PRO A 242 7.71 1.53 17.42
N GLY A 243 8.50 1.48 16.33
CA GLY A 243 8.92 2.65 15.56
C GLY A 243 9.97 3.56 16.21
N TYR A 244 10.51 4.47 15.40
CA TYR A 244 11.53 5.43 15.79
C TYR A 244 11.17 6.81 15.24
N LYS A 245 11.20 7.82 16.11
CA LYS A 245 10.78 9.18 15.81
C LYS A 245 11.97 10.11 16.02
N SER A 246 12.36 10.80 14.95
CA SER A 246 13.47 11.76 14.96
C SER A 246 13.01 13.15 14.58
N LEU A 247 13.50 14.16 15.30
CA LEU A 247 13.31 15.57 14.95
C LEU A 247 14.59 16.14 14.35
N PHE A 248 14.52 16.59 13.11
CA PHE A 248 15.57 17.36 12.44
C PHE A 248 15.23 18.85 12.54
N TYR A 249 16.05 19.61 13.26
CA TYR A 249 15.82 21.04 13.43
C TYR A 249 17.05 21.86 13.08
N GLY A 250 16.85 23.07 12.59
CA GLY A 250 17.92 24.00 12.24
C GLY A 250 17.52 24.90 11.08
N PRO A 251 18.38 25.87 10.70
CA PRO A 251 18.07 26.81 9.62
C PRO A 251 17.65 26.15 8.30
N PRO A 252 16.92 26.85 7.43
CA PRO A 252 16.62 26.35 6.10
C PRO A 252 17.92 26.15 5.29
N GLY A 253 17.94 25.15 4.41
CA GLY A 253 19.10 24.89 3.54
C GLY A 253 20.25 24.09 4.17
N THR A 254 20.14 23.64 5.42
CA THR A 254 21.18 22.84 6.10
C THR A 254 21.15 21.33 5.77
N GLY A 255 20.38 20.93 4.76
CA GLY A 255 20.39 19.55 4.25
C GLY A 255 19.45 18.55 4.94
N LYS A 256 18.49 19.00 5.76
CA LYS A 256 17.51 18.13 6.46
C LYS A 256 16.79 17.16 5.52
N THR A 257 16.17 17.67 4.45
CA THR A 257 15.42 16.87 3.46
C THR A 257 16.34 15.96 2.65
N THR A 258 17.53 16.45 2.25
CA THR A 258 18.53 15.64 1.53
C THR A 258 19.04 14.49 2.38
N THR A 259 19.26 14.73 3.67
CA THR A 259 19.70 13.72 4.64
C THR A 259 18.66 12.61 4.78
N ALA A 260 17.38 12.95 4.88
CA ALA A 260 16.30 11.95 4.93
C ALA A 260 16.28 11.09 3.65
N ALA A 261 16.39 11.70 2.47
CA ALA A 261 16.44 10.97 1.20
C ALA A 261 17.66 10.02 1.12
N LEU A 262 18.82 10.49 1.57
CA LEU A 262 20.05 9.68 1.60
C LEU A 262 19.96 8.55 2.63
N LEU A 263 19.33 8.76 3.78
CA LEU A 263 19.11 7.73 4.78
C LEU A 263 18.24 6.60 4.21
N GLY A 264 17.16 6.94 3.49
CA GLY A 264 16.35 5.94 2.78
C GLY A 264 17.15 5.19 1.72
N LYS A 265 17.89 5.90 0.88
CA LYS A 265 18.76 5.26 -0.13
C LYS A 265 19.78 4.31 0.50
N LYS A 266 20.42 4.73 1.61
CA LYS A 266 21.41 3.94 2.35
C LYS A 266 20.82 2.68 2.98
N THR A 267 19.56 2.76 3.40
CA THR A 267 18.82 1.67 4.08
C THR A 267 17.91 0.88 3.15
N ASN A 268 17.95 1.17 1.84
CA ASN A 268 17.08 0.60 0.81
C ASN A 268 15.57 0.75 1.13
N ARG A 269 15.18 1.92 1.66
CA ARG A 269 13.80 2.27 2.00
C ARG A 269 13.34 3.48 1.23
N ASP A 270 12.09 3.44 0.78
CA ASP A 270 11.46 4.60 0.17
C ASP A 270 11.15 5.67 1.23
N VAL A 271 11.36 6.93 0.87
CA VAL A 271 11.12 8.08 1.75
C VAL A 271 10.01 8.92 1.17
N TYR A 272 8.90 9.02 1.90
CA TYR A 272 7.77 9.83 1.48
C TYR A 272 7.75 11.14 2.26
N ARG A 273 7.86 12.25 1.54
CA ARG A 273 7.68 13.60 2.09
C ARG A 273 6.21 13.96 2.18
N ILE A 274 5.81 14.33 3.37
CA ILE A 274 4.52 14.89 3.72
C ILE A 274 4.72 16.37 4.04
N ASP A 275 3.97 17.22 3.35
CA ASP A 275 3.99 18.67 3.62
C ASP A 275 2.81 19.03 4.53
N LEU A 276 3.12 19.39 5.78
CA LEU A 276 2.13 19.60 6.82
C LEU A 276 1.32 20.90 6.62
N SER A 277 1.90 21.92 5.97
CA SER A 277 1.17 23.17 5.69
C SER A 277 0.06 22.96 4.64
N GLN A 278 0.28 22.04 3.69
CA GLN A 278 -0.71 21.68 2.67
C GLN A 278 -1.87 20.86 3.24
N MET A 279 -1.62 20.08 4.30
CA MET A 279 -2.65 19.25 4.96
C MET A 279 -3.64 20.09 5.77
N VAL A 280 -3.14 21.07 6.53
CA VAL A 280 -3.97 21.91 7.41
C VAL A 280 -4.88 22.85 6.62
N SER A 281 -4.52 23.19 5.37
CA SER A 281 -5.17 24.25 4.61
C SER A 281 -6.28 23.80 3.65
N LYS A 282 -6.41 22.51 3.30
CA LYS A 282 -7.23 22.13 2.13
C LYS A 282 -8.40 21.18 2.33
N TYR A 283 -8.44 20.30 3.34
CA TYR A 283 -9.49 19.29 3.40
C TYR A 283 -9.88 18.91 4.84
N ILE A 284 -11.10 19.29 5.21
CA ILE A 284 -11.78 18.91 6.46
C ILE A 284 -12.40 17.53 6.20
N GLY A 285 -11.82 16.46 6.76
CA GLY A 285 -12.39 15.10 6.77
C GLY A 285 -11.77 14.06 5.82
N GLU A 286 -11.55 14.37 4.54
CA GLU A 286 -10.94 13.40 3.59
C GLU A 286 -9.45 13.10 3.89
N THR A 287 -8.76 14.07 4.52
CA THR A 287 -7.34 13.97 4.86
C THR A 287 -7.04 12.86 5.86
N GLU A 288 -7.91 12.63 6.86
CA GLU A 288 -7.68 11.58 7.88
C GLU A 288 -7.68 10.19 7.26
N LYS A 289 -8.65 9.89 6.39
CA LYS A 289 -8.75 8.59 5.73
C LYS A 289 -7.55 8.34 4.81
N ASN A 290 -7.10 9.38 4.10
CA ASN A 290 -5.94 9.28 3.21
C ASN A 290 -4.62 9.19 4.00
N LEU A 291 -4.52 9.88 5.13
CA LEU A 291 -3.40 9.76 6.07
C LEU A 291 -3.35 8.36 6.70
N ALA A 292 -4.48 7.83 7.18
CA ALA A 292 -4.57 6.49 7.73
C ALA A 292 -4.01 5.46 6.73
N LYS A 293 -4.52 5.49 5.49
CA LYS A 293 -4.03 4.65 4.38
C LYS A 293 -2.55 4.86 4.08
N LEU A 294 -2.03 6.09 4.15
CA LEU A 294 -0.61 6.38 3.95
C LEU A 294 0.24 5.71 5.03
N PHE A 295 -0.13 5.84 6.30
CA PHE A 295 0.57 5.19 7.41
C PHE A 295 0.52 3.66 7.28
N ASP A 296 -0.65 3.09 6.98
CA ASP A 296 -0.81 1.64 6.84
C ASP A 296 0.05 1.09 5.67
N ARG A 297 0.10 1.82 4.54
CA ARG A 297 0.99 1.47 3.42
C ARG A 297 2.46 1.59 3.79
N ALA A 298 2.82 2.65 4.51
CA ALA A 298 4.19 2.90 4.92
C ALA A 298 4.69 1.83 5.90
N GLU A 299 3.84 1.33 6.79
CA GLU A 299 4.17 0.27 7.75
C GLU A 299 4.39 -1.05 7.01
N ASN A 300 3.46 -1.44 6.13
CA ASN A 300 3.55 -2.67 5.34
C ASN A 300 4.77 -2.72 4.40
N LYS A 301 5.27 -1.57 3.94
CA LYS A 301 6.39 -1.46 2.99
C LYS A 301 7.68 -0.95 3.64
N GLU A 302 7.71 -0.82 4.96
CA GLU A 302 8.81 -0.24 5.75
C GLU A 302 9.30 1.13 5.22
N TRP A 303 8.39 1.98 4.76
CA TRP A 303 8.72 3.31 4.27
C TRP A 303 9.12 4.26 5.41
N ILE A 304 10.00 5.21 5.08
CA ILE A 304 10.35 6.30 5.96
C ILE A 304 9.39 7.46 5.68
N LEU A 305 8.71 7.93 6.72
CA LEU A 305 7.83 9.10 6.62
C LEU A 305 8.58 10.36 7.03
N PHE A 306 8.76 11.28 6.08
CA PHE A 306 9.41 12.57 6.29
C PHE A 306 8.36 13.68 6.32
N PHE A 307 8.08 14.23 7.48
CA PHE A 307 7.18 15.37 7.66
C PHE A 307 7.97 16.67 7.59
N ASP A 308 7.76 17.43 6.52
CA ASP A 308 8.36 18.75 6.36
C ASP A 308 7.46 19.83 6.96
N GLU A 309 8.06 20.98 7.29
CA GLU A 309 7.36 22.12 7.89
C GLU A 309 6.60 21.76 9.18
N ALA A 310 7.22 20.95 10.05
CA ALA A 310 6.63 20.52 11.31
C ALA A 310 6.22 21.69 12.23
N ASP A 311 6.82 22.87 12.05
CA ASP A 311 6.41 24.11 12.71
C ASP A 311 4.92 24.44 12.52
N ALA A 312 4.31 24.02 11.41
CA ALA A 312 2.89 24.22 11.13
C ALA A 312 1.96 23.46 12.09
N LEU A 313 2.42 22.33 12.66
CA LEU A 313 1.65 21.56 13.65
C LEU A 313 1.73 22.16 15.06
N PHE A 314 2.82 22.88 15.36
CA PHE A 314 3.13 23.35 16.72
C PHE A 314 3.07 24.86 16.88
N GLY A 315 2.81 25.62 15.81
CA GLY A 315 2.51 27.03 15.86
C GLY A 315 1.49 27.31 16.96
N LYS A 316 1.82 28.26 17.88
CA LYS A 316 1.07 28.56 19.11
C LYS A 316 -0.41 28.28 18.92
N ARG A 317 -0.92 27.23 19.60
CA ARG A 317 -2.35 26.88 19.66
C ARG A 317 -3.13 28.19 19.73
N THR A 318 -3.76 28.59 18.64
CA THR A 318 -4.56 29.81 18.63
C THR A 318 -5.59 29.62 19.72
N SER A 319 -5.69 30.60 20.62
CA SER A 319 -6.71 30.58 21.67
C SER A 319 -8.03 30.34 20.99
N THR A 320 -8.69 29.23 21.34
CA THR A 320 -9.91 28.73 20.69
C THR A 320 -10.95 29.84 20.67
N ARG A 321 -11.10 30.50 19.51
CA ARG A 321 -12.10 31.54 19.29
C ARG A 321 -13.24 31.00 18.41
N ASP A 322 -12.93 30.12 17.46
CA ASP A 322 -13.91 29.60 16.49
C ASP A 322 -13.99 28.06 16.42
N ALA A 323 -15.09 27.54 15.87
CA ALA A 323 -15.30 26.11 15.65
C ALA A 323 -14.26 25.50 14.68
N HIS A 324 -13.73 26.28 13.75
CA HIS A 324 -12.65 25.89 12.84
C HIS A 324 -11.35 25.59 13.58
N ASP A 325 -11.00 26.37 14.61
CA ASP A 325 -9.79 26.14 15.42
C ASP A 325 -9.87 24.82 16.20
N ARG A 326 -11.06 24.45 16.69
CA ARG A 326 -11.27 23.17 17.38
C ARG A 326 -11.06 21.98 16.46
N TYR A 327 -11.56 22.07 15.22
CA TYR A 327 -11.38 21.02 14.24
C TYR A 327 -9.91 20.86 13.83
N ALA A 328 -9.21 21.96 13.59
CA ALA A 328 -7.77 21.94 13.29
C ALA A 328 -6.95 21.31 14.42
N ASN A 329 -7.24 21.63 15.68
CA ASN A 329 -6.57 21.03 16.84
C ASN A 329 -6.83 19.52 16.95
N GLN A 330 -8.03 19.04 16.59
CA GLN A 330 -8.36 17.62 16.57
C GLN A 330 -7.57 16.87 15.48
N GLN A 331 -7.46 17.46 14.28
CA GLN A 331 -6.65 16.91 13.18
C GLN A 331 -5.17 16.79 13.55
N VAL A 332 -4.61 17.84 14.18
CA VAL A 332 -3.24 17.82 14.69
C VAL A 332 -3.08 16.71 15.72
N SER A 333 -4.01 16.59 16.68
CA SER A 333 -3.97 15.54 17.70
C SER A 333 -4.02 14.13 17.11
N TYR A 334 -4.88 13.90 16.12
CA TYR A 334 -4.95 12.64 15.38
C TYR A 334 -3.64 12.32 14.67
N LEU A 335 -3.05 13.28 13.96
CA LEU A 335 -1.79 13.09 13.27
C LEU A 335 -0.64 12.78 14.24
N LEU A 336 -0.55 13.50 15.36
CA LEU A 336 0.46 13.24 16.39
C LEU A 336 0.31 11.83 16.96
N GLN A 337 -0.93 11.39 17.22
CA GLN A 337 -1.19 10.03 17.66
C GLN A 337 -0.75 8.99 16.60
N ARG A 338 -1.07 9.21 15.32
CA ARG A 338 -0.62 8.31 14.24
C ARG A 338 0.89 8.27 14.09
N ILE A 339 1.58 9.41 14.27
CA ILE A 339 3.05 9.47 14.32
C ILE A 339 3.58 8.64 15.49
N GLU A 340 2.95 8.72 16.66
CA GLU A 340 3.36 7.95 17.85
C GLU A 340 3.19 6.44 17.64
N ASP A 341 2.05 6.03 17.08
CA ASP A 341 1.66 4.63 16.90
C ASP A 341 2.36 3.95 15.71
N PHE A 342 2.91 4.70 14.76
CA PHE A 342 3.56 4.14 13.58
C PHE A 342 4.78 3.27 13.92
N ASP A 343 4.76 2.00 13.50
CA ASP A 343 5.87 1.05 13.62
C ASP A 343 6.88 1.19 12.47
N GLY A 344 7.51 2.36 12.39
CA GLY A 344 8.53 2.64 11.40
C GLY A 344 9.32 3.88 11.74
N LEU A 345 10.17 4.33 10.80
CA LEU A 345 10.94 5.56 10.98
C LEU A 345 10.11 6.78 10.55
N VAL A 346 9.84 7.67 11.51
CA VAL A 346 9.30 9.01 11.24
C VAL A 346 10.38 10.05 11.48
N ILE A 347 10.54 10.95 10.51
CA ILE A 347 11.43 12.11 10.61
C ILE A 347 10.56 13.36 10.49
N LEU A 348 10.55 14.20 11.53
CA LEU A 348 9.94 15.53 11.47
C LEU A 348 11.04 16.57 11.22
N ALA A 349 10.82 17.49 10.28
CA ALA A 349 11.73 18.59 9.99
C ALA A 349 11.11 19.93 10.37
N SER A 350 11.85 20.73 11.13
CA SER A 350 11.46 22.07 11.59
C SER A 350 12.59 23.07 11.38
N ASN A 351 12.25 24.33 11.18
CA ASN A 351 13.22 25.41 11.13
C ASN A 351 13.52 25.98 12.53
N GLN A 352 12.61 25.81 13.50
CA GLN A 352 12.74 26.37 14.85
C GLN A 352 12.29 25.38 15.93
N LYS A 353 13.24 24.87 16.73
CA LYS A 353 12.95 23.96 17.85
C LYS A 353 12.06 24.59 18.94
N SER A 354 12.14 25.91 19.14
CA SER A 354 11.44 26.63 20.23
C SER A 354 9.92 26.58 20.13
N ASN A 355 9.37 26.24 18.96
CA ASN A 355 7.93 26.25 18.74
C ASN A 355 7.27 24.90 19.03
N ILE A 356 8.04 23.85 19.37
CA ILE A 356 7.52 22.51 19.60
C ILE A 356 7.25 22.31 21.10
N ASP A 357 6.05 21.84 21.42
CA ASP A 357 5.62 21.53 22.79
C ASP A 357 6.57 20.51 23.45
N GLU A 358 7.00 20.80 24.68
CA GLU A 358 7.91 19.96 25.46
C GLU A 358 7.34 18.55 25.66
N ALA A 359 6.02 18.43 25.82
CA ALA A 359 5.36 17.14 25.95
C ALA A 359 5.54 16.28 24.68
N PHE A 360 5.55 16.89 23.51
CA PHE A 360 5.76 16.19 22.25
C PHE A 360 7.24 15.87 22.03
N MET A 361 8.14 16.79 22.41
CA MET A 361 9.59 16.58 22.36
C MET A 361 10.05 15.32 23.11
N ARG A 362 9.42 14.99 24.25
CA ARG A 362 9.73 13.79 25.05
C ARG A 362 9.42 12.46 24.35
N ARG A 363 8.68 12.48 23.24
CA ARG A 363 8.29 11.29 22.47
C ARG A 363 9.28 10.94 21.35
N PHE A 364 10.19 11.85 21.04
CA PHE A 364 11.24 11.61 20.07
C PHE A 364 12.40 10.84 20.72
N GLN A 365 12.87 9.82 20.03
CA GLN A 365 14.07 9.07 20.43
C GLN A 365 15.34 9.87 20.11
N SER A 366 15.30 10.71 19.08
CA SER A 366 16.41 11.62 18.77
C SER A 366 15.94 13.00 18.31
N SER A 367 16.74 14.00 18.65
CA SER A 367 16.59 15.38 18.20
C SER A 367 17.93 15.85 17.67
N ILE A 368 18.04 15.97 16.35
CA ILE A 368 19.27 16.27 15.63
C ILE A 368 19.26 17.74 15.20
N ASN A 369 20.25 18.49 15.68
CA ASN A 369 20.46 19.88 15.28
C ASN A 369 21.29 19.92 13.99
N PHE A 370 20.80 20.56 12.95
CA PHE A 370 21.51 20.84 11.71
C PHE A 370 21.97 22.31 11.72
N PRO A 371 23.14 22.61 12.31
CA PRO A 371 23.67 23.97 12.35
C PRO A 371 24.09 24.44 10.95
N MET A 372 24.34 25.75 10.82
CA MET A 372 24.99 26.27 9.62
C MET A 372 26.39 25.66 9.47
N PRO A 373 26.79 25.26 8.26
CA PRO A 373 28.10 24.64 8.03
C PRO A 373 29.21 25.64 8.32
N THR A 374 30.30 25.15 8.92
CA THR A 374 31.56 25.86 9.15
C THR A 374 32.24 26.24 7.83
N ALA A 375 33.27 27.10 7.87
CA ALA A 375 34.01 27.48 6.67
C ALA A 375 34.63 26.27 5.94
N GLU A 376 35.17 25.31 6.70
CA GLU A 376 35.75 24.08 6.17
C GLU A 376 34.69 23.16 5.54
N GLU A 377 33.54 22.99 6.19
CA GLU A 377 32.42 22.21 5.65
C GLU A 377 31.87 22.85 4.37
N ARG A 378 31.73 24.18 4.33
CA ARG A 378 31.32 24.91 3.11
C ARG A 378 32.29 24.71 1.96
N LEU A 379 33.60 24.71 2.23
CA LEU A 379 34.61 24.45 1.20
C LEU A 379 34.47 23.02 0.64
N LYS A 380 34.25 22.02 1.51
CA LYS A 380 33.99 20.63 1.08
C LYS A 380 32.71 20.51 0.26
N ILE A 381 31.64 21.18 0.68
CA ILE A 381 30.36 21.19 -0.05
C ILE A 381 30.57 21.78 -1.45
N TRP A 382 31.33 22.87 -1.56
CA TRP A 382 31.63 23.51 -2.84
C TRP A 382 32.50 22.67 -3.76
N SER A 383 33.42 21.87 -3.21
CA SER A 383 34.34 21.06 -4.01
C SER A 383 33.75 19.71 -4.46
N ASN A 384 32.70 19.23 -3.77
CA ASN A 384 32.04 17.97 -4.06
C ASN A 384 30.64 18.12 -4.70
N GLY A 385 30.12 19.35 -4.80
CA GLY A 385 28.84 19.66 -5.47
C GLY A 385 29.06 20.08 -6.92
#